data_AF-I3L505-F1
#
_entry.id   AF-I3L505-F1
#
_cell.length_a   1.000
_cell.length_b   1.000
_cell.length_c   1.000
_cell.angle_alpha   90.00
_cell.angle_beta   90.00
_cell.angle_gamma   90.00
#
_symmetry.space_group_name_H-M   'P 1'
#
loop_
_entity.id
_entity.type
_entity.pdbx_description
1 polymer ?
#
loop_
_entity_poly.entity_id
_entity_poly.type
_entity_poly.pdbx_seq_one_letter_code
_entity_poly.pdbx_strand_id
1 'polypeptide(L)' 'MPPLTLEGIQDRVLYVLKLYDKIDPEKLSVNSHFMKDLGLDSLDQVEIIMAMEDEFGFEIPDIDAEKLMC' A
#
# COMPACT_ATOMS: atom_id res chain seq x y z
N MET A 1 -6.97 17.03 14.53
CA MET A 1 -6.76 15.96 13.54
C MET A 1 -8.00 15.10 13.57
N PRO A 2 -8.72 14.89 12.45
CA PRO A 2 -9.86 13.98 12.44
C PRO A 2 -9.39 12.59 12.93
N PRO A 3 -10.25 11.83 13.62
CA PRO A 3 -9.89 10.50 14.09
C PRO A 3 -9.47 9.65 12.89
N LEU A 4 -8.36 8.90 13.03
CA LEU A 4 -7.95 7.87 12.08
C LEU A 4 -9.01 6.77 12.06
N THR A 5 -10.07 6.97 11.28
CA THR A 5 -11.06 5.94 10.97
C THR A 5 -10.46 5.01 9.92
N LEU A 6 -10.86 3.72 9.96
CA LEU A 6 -10.37 2.72 9.00
C LEU A 6 -10.60 3.16 7.55
N GLU A 7 -11.72 3.83 7.26
CA GLU A 7 -11.99 4.42 5.94
C GLU A 7 -10.97 5.51 5.56
N GLY A 8 -10.61 6.39 6.50
CA GLY A 8 -9.61 7.44 6.23
C GLY A 8 -8.19 6.89 6.03
N ILE A 9 -7.86 5.77 6.68
CA ILE A 9 -6.59 5.06 6.45
C ILE A 9 -6.59 4.45 5.05
N GLN A 10 -7.67 3.77 4.68
CA GLN A 10 -7.82 3.12 3.38
C GLN A 10 -7.72 4.14 2.24
N ASP A 11 -8.38 5.28 2.34
CA ASP A 11 -8.32 6.34 1.34
C ASP A 11 -6.91 6.94 1.19
N ARG A 12 -6.20 7.15 2.31
CA ARG A 12 -4.81 7.64 2.27
C ARG A 12 -3.85 6.59 1.68
N VAL A 13 -4.01 5.31 2.01
CA VAL A 13 -3.24 4.20 1.42
C VAL A 13 -3.45 4.15 -0.10
N LEU A 14 -4.71 4.16 -0.55
CA LEU A 14 -5.04 4.23 -1.98
C LEU A 14 -4.46 5.48 -2.65
N TYR A 15 -4.45 6.62 -1.96
CA TYR A 15 -3.91 7.86 -2.48
C TYR A 15 -2.38 7.79 -2.68
N VAL A 16 -1.65 7.26 -1.69
CA VAL A 16 -0.19 7.04 -1.78
C VAL A 16 0.14 6.08 -2.93
N LEU A 17 -0.62 5.00 -3.07
CA LEU A 17 -0.44 4.03 -4.16
C LEU A 17 -0.73 4.64 -5.54
N LYS A 18 -1.71 5.55 -5.66
CA LYS A 18 -1.98 6.26 -6.92
C LYS A 18 -0.89 7.25 -7.30
N LEU A 19 -0.13 7.75 -6.33
CA LEU A 19 1.00 8.66 -6.57
C LEU A 19 2.28 7.91 -6.96
N TYR A 20 2.31 6.59 -6.81
CA TYR A 20 3.43 5.78 -7.23
C TYR A 20 3.44 5.66 -8.77
N ASP A 21 4.45 6.21 -9.43
CA ASP A 21 4.56 6.24 -10.90
C ASP A 21 4.54 4.85 -11.56
N LYS A 22 4.87 3.80 -10.79
CA LYS A 22 4.84 2.41 -11.24
C LYS A 22 3.44 1.77 -11.19
N ILE A 23 2.48 2.42 -10.53
CA ILE A 23 1.14 1.90 -10.31
C ILE A 23 0.16 2.62 -11.23
N ASP A 24 -0.60 1.84 -12.00
CA ASP A 24 -1.70 2.37 -12.78
C ASP A 24 -2.95 2.56 -11.89
N PRO A 25 -3.45 3.80 -11.70
CA PRO A 25 -4.63 4.07 -10.87
C PRO A 25 -5.88 3.32 -11.33
N GLU A 26 -5.97 2.97 -12.61
CA GLU A 26 -7.12 2.24 -13.17
C GLU A 26 -7.09 0.75 -12.83
N LYS A 27 -5.90 0.19 -12.56
CA LYS A 27 -5.72 -1.21 -12.14
C LYS A 27 -5.69 -1.37 -10.62
N LEU A 28 -5.57 -0.26 -9.90
CA LEU A 28 -5.49 -0.24 -8.45
C LEU A 28 -6.88 -0.39 -7.82
N SER A 29 -7.09 -1.52 -7.16
CA SER A 29 -8.25 -1.82 -6.32
C SER A 29 -7.78 -2.25 -4.94
N VAL A 30 -8.67 -2.17 -3.95
CA VAL A 30 -8.41 -2.63 -2.58
C VAL A 30 -8.05 -4.12 -2.55
N ASN A 31 -8.56 -4.89 -3.52
CA ASN A 31 -8.30 -6.31 -3.66
C ASN A 31 -7.23 -6.63 -4.72
N SER A 32 -6.59 -5.62 -5.30
CA SER A 32 -5.57 -5.83 -6.33
C SER A 32 -4.30 -6.39 -5.73
N HIS A 33 -3.68 -7.30 -6.46
CA HIS A 33 -2.44 -7.94 -6.07
C HIS A 33 -1.25 -7.15 -6.62
N PHE A 34 -0.39 -6.67 -5.73
CA PHE A 34 0.75 -5.82 -6.10
C PHE A 34 1.68 -6.46 -7.15
N MET A 35 1.98 -7.76 -7.07
CA MET A 35 2.76 -8.45 -8.11
C MET A 35 1.95 -8.77 -9.38
N LYS A 36 0.76 -9.38 -9.24
CA LYS A 36 0.04 -9.93 -10.40
C LYS A 36 -0.75 -8.88 -11.19
N ASP A 37 -1.35 -7.91 -10.51
CA ASP A 37 -2.23 -6.92 -11.13
C ASP A 37 -1.49 -5.62 -11.42
N LEU A 38 -0.59 -5.20 -10.52
CA LEU A 38 0.19 -3.97 -10.67
C LEU A 38 1.59 -4.21 -11.27
N GLY A 39 2.05 -5.46 -11.33
CA GLY A 39 3.35 -5.78 -11.93
C GLY A 39 4.54 -5.24 -11.14
N LEU A 40 4.38 -5.03 -9.83
CA LEU A 40 5.44 -4.52 -8.97
C LEU A 40 6.37 -5.64 -8.54
N ASP A 41 7.66 -5.30 -8.45
CA ASP A 41 8.67 -6.22 -7.95
C ASP A 41 8.63 -6.32 -6.41
N SER A 42 9.28 -7.34 -5.85
CA SER A 42 9.36 -7.51 -4.39
C SER A 42 10.02 -6.33 -3.68
N LEU A 43 10.94 -5.63 -4.34
CA LEU A 43 11.57 -4.42 -3.81
C LEU A 43 10.61 -3.23 -3.78
N ASP A 44 9.79 -3.07 -4.82
CA ASP A 44 8.82 -1.98 -4.92
C ASP A 44 7.75 -2.09 -3.82
N GLN A 45 7.32 -3.32 -3.50
CA GLN A 45 6.41 -3.55 -2.37
C GLN A 45 7.03 -3.14 -1.03
N VAL A 46 8.29 -3.46 -0.79
CA VAL A 46 8.98 -3.10 0.46
C VAL A 46 9.11 -1.59 0.59
N GLU A 47 9.45 -0.88 -0.49
CA GLU A 47 9.50 0.59 -0.47
C GLU A 47 8.13 1.22 -0.18
N ILE A 48 7.07 0.71 -0.80
CA ILE A 48 5.69 1.18 -0.58
C ILE A 48 5.27 0.96 0.87
N ILE A 49 5.52 -0.23 1.41
CA ILE A 49 5.20 -0.58 2.81
C ILE A 49 5.96 0.36 3.75
N MET A 50 7.26 0.53 3.55
CA MET A 50 8.09 1.40 4.38
C MET A 50 7.65 2.88 4.30
N ALA A 51 7.25 3.36 3.12
CA ALA A 51 6.72 4.71 2.96
C ALA A 51 5.37 4.90 3.66
N MET A 52 4.52 3.87 3.68
CA MET A 52 3.27 3.90 4.43
C MET A 52 3.50 3.85 5.93
N GLU A 53 4.44 3.03 6.40
CA GLU A 53 4.80 2.95 7.82
C GLU A 53 5.27 4.31 8.35
N ASP A 54 6.14 5.00 7.60
CA ASP A 54 6.65 6.33 7.95
C ASP A 54 5.56 7.42 7.88
N GLU A 55 4.71 7.40 6.84
CA GLU A 55 3.65 8.40 6.62
C GLU A 55 2.54 8.37 7.69
N PHE A 56 2.28 7.21 8.28
CA PHE A 56 1.24 7.01 9.28
C PHE A 56 1.79 6.74 10.68
N GLY A 57 3.11 6.56 10.83
CA GLY A 57 3.78 6.29 12.10
C GLY A 57 3.38 4.98 12.75
N PHE A 58 3.14 3.94 11.95
CA PHE A 58 2.83 2.58 12.42
C PHE A 58 3.76 1.56 11.76
N GLU A 59 3.99 0.44 12.43
CA GLU A 59 4.70 -0.71 11.84
C GLU A 59 3.68 -1.73 11.35
N ILE A 60 3.86 -2.20 10.11
CA ILE A 60 3.15 -3.36 9.59
C ILE A 60 3.96 -4.60 10.01
N PRO A 61 3.39 -5.52 10.78
CA PRO A 61 4.09 -6.75 11.15
C PRO A 61 4.48 -7.54 9.90
N ASP A 62 5.68 -8.14 9.90
CA ASP A 62 6.18 -8.96 8.78
C ASP A 62 5.18 -10.04 8.32
N ILE A 63 4.41 -10.61 9.24
CA ILE A 63 3.36 -11.62 8.94
C ILE A 63 2.26 -11.06 8.05
N ASP A 64 1.90 -9.78 8.22
CA ASP A 64 0.87 -9.13 7.42
C ASP A 64 1.48 -8.56 6.12
N ALA A 65 2.75 -8.13 6.16
CA ALA A 65 3.52 -7.80 4.96
C ALA A 65 3.71 -9.01 4.02
N GLU A 66 4.01 -10.20 4.56
CA GLU A 66 4.15 -11.44 3.78
C GLU A 66 2.85 -11.82 3.06
N LYS A 67 1.69 -11.55 3.66
CA LYS A 67 0.38 -11.78 3.01
C LYS A 67 0.14 -10.84 1.84
N LEU A 68 0.81 -9.69 1.79
CA LEU A 68 0.79 -8.79 0.64
C LEU A 68 1.73 -9.28 -0.48
N MET A 69 2.78 -10.02 -0.12
CA MET A 69 3.77 -10.58 -1.04
C MET A 69 3.31 -11.87 -1.75
N CYS A 70 2.36 -12.64 -1.20
CA CYS A 70 2.01 -14.00 -1.65
C CYS A 70 0.67 -14.11 -2.39
#